data_AF-A0A855LRH0-F1
#
_entry.id   AF-A0A855LRH0-F1
#
_cell.length_a   1.000
_cell.length_b   1.000
_cell.length_c   1.000
_cell.angle_alpha   90.00
_cell.angle_beta   90.00
_cell.angle_gamma   90.00
#
_symmetry.space_group_name_H-M   'P 1'
#
loop_
_entity.id
_entity.type
_entity.pdbx_description
1 polymer ?
#
loop_
_entity_poly.entity_id
_entity_poly.type
_entity_poly.pdbx_seq_one_letter_code
_entity_poly.pdbx_strand_id
1 'polypeptide(L)'
;MFDAPTNPANGQPAGARIESNREITVGSIIEFDSKDVVNLVVGNKLRRMAPCTPVDASIWNDNGAVPSSFWAIIESEKDSQYTQWESLTPTDFEVVTTSIGIKAGDPIGYLGKAENLVNESGLTDSKFQVHIEIFTAQAEVKDFLDNVAALKVGRQYLHLPKGERLKKKSPATGTSDPLKEEHAIDLGKVPVIKEGNEDWYEISVIDEDQPISGLVKKSDAKFITPHDWTKMGFQLVEENNSAADGFLDPDDMPDFFKDLLKKIDKNHDGEIESSELADALKSTETRQHWTKLVAHHPTEWKDDTKSEKWKRLDTLLEDSEKLLKHEKERIDSFIFWDKLTDKTPAGTGLIYHFHPIGFVSNFLAMEDDNDLKWLKVEKGQLTFDVEGNDIEDSSNSLHMYFSRKAHWPGGASGITIGRGYDLGQKSDPMGDLTAVGITEPLLSWLVGAKGLSGTAARDYLNSASPEIRKTFITRKQQYKLFVSVYEIMKNRVITISEQSFNVGHYGALNWDSVDTKIQDMIVDLIYRGDYKPSSREIVQRPFVENNKAELKAVMSLEGNWPGVPAARFSARKNYL
;
A
#
# COMPACT_ATOMS: atom_id res chain seq x y z
N MET A 1 -7.62 22.69 21.72
CA MET A 1 -8.92 22.02 21.92
C MET A 1 -9.89 22.46 20.83
N PHE A 2 -10.96 21.72 20.58
CA PHE A 2 -11.93 22.00 19.52
C PHE A 2 -13.37 21.91 20.04
N ASP A 3 -14.27 22.69 19.45
CA ASP A 3 -15.71 22.54 19.62
C ASP A 3 -16.19 21.24 18.97
N ALA A 4 -17.43 20.86 19.26
CA ALA A 4 -18.06 19.74 18.58
C ALA A 4 -18.13 19.99 17.06
N PRO A 5 -17.81 18.99 16.21
CA PRO A 5 -18.01 19.10 14.77
C PRO A 5 -19.52 19.16 14.48
N THR A 6 -19.89 19.86 13.42
CA THR A 6 -21.29 19.90 12.96
C THR A 6 -21.80 18.52 12.56
N ASN A 7 -20.91 17.66 12.06
CA ASN A 7 -21.19 16.27 11.72
C ASN A 7 -20.04 15.37 12.21
N PRO A 8 -20.20 14.60 13.30
CA PRO A 8 -19.18 13.70 13.83
C PRO A 8 -19.11 12.41 13.00
N ALA A 9 -18.73 12.52 11.73
CA ALA A 9 -18.56 11.39 10.82
C ALA A 9 -17.18 11.43 10.14
N ASN A 10 -16.64 10.26 9.77
CA ASN A 10 -15.33 10.16 9.14
C ASN A 10 -15.23 11.02 7.86
N GLY A 11 -14.13 11.75 7.73
CA GLY A 11 -13.86 12.63 6.59
C GLY A 11 -14.55 14.01 6.65
N GLN A 12 -15.33 14.29 7.69
CA GLN A 12 -15.96 15.59 7.88
C GLN A 12 -15.01 16.60 8.52
N PRO A 13 -15.22 17.92 8.35
CA PRO A 13 -14.44 18.95 9.05
C PRO A 13 -14.55 18.82 10.58
N ALA A 14 -13.44 19.05 11.27
CA ALA A 14 -13.44 19.20 12.72
C ALA A 14 -14.23 20.47 13.14
N GLY A 15 -14.64 20.51 14.41
CA GLY A 15 -15.21 21.72 14.99
C GLY A 15 -14.19 22.86 15.03
N ALA A 16 -14.68 24.08 15.30
CA ALA A 16 -13.83 25.25 15.42
C ALA A 16 -12.82 25.09 16.57
N ARG A 17 -11.64 25.70 16.47
CA ARG A 17 -10.66 25.70 17.56
C ARG A 17 -11.23 26.55 18.71
N ILE A 18 -11.28 25.99 19.92
CA ILE A 18 -11.72 26.73 21.12
C ILE A 18 -10.61 27.72 21.46
N GLU A 19 -10.79 28.97 21.05
CA GLU A 19 -9.84 30.08 21.20
C GLU A 19 -8.45 29.78 20.58
N SER A 20 -7.86 30.76 19.89
CA SER A 20 -6.73 30.54 18.98
C SER A 20 -5.50 29.89 19.62
N ASN A 21 -5.35 29.92 20.95
CA ASN A 21 -4.18 29.47 21.69
C ASN A 21 -4.46 28.56 22.92
N ARG A 22 -5.66 27.99 23.08
CA ARG A 22 -5.93 27.09 24.22
C ARG A 22 -5.55 25.65 23.91
N GLU A 23 -4.40 25.25 24.41
CA GLU A 23 -3.82 23.91 24.30
C GLU A 23 -3.80 23.24 25.66
N ILE A 24 -3.91 21.91 25.67
CA ILE A 24 -3.82 21.12 26.91
C ILE A 24 -2.34 20.97 27.25
N THR A 25 -1.98 21.20 28.52
CA THR A 25 -0.61 21.06 29.01
C THR A 25 -0.14 19.61 28.92
N VAL A 26 1.13 19.41 28.51
CA VAL A 26 1.78 18.09 28.54
C VAL A 26 1.75 17.51 29.95
N GLY A 27 1.34 16.25 30.08
CA GLY A 27 1.14 15.58 31.37
C GLY A 27 -0.32 15.59 31.86
N SER A 28 -1.22 16.26 31.15
CA SER A 28 -2.67 16.17 31.44
C SER A 28 -3.23 14.79 31.08
N ILE A 29 -4.22 14.35 31.85
CA ILE A 29 -5.01 13.12 31.66
C ILE A 29 -6.42 13.52 31.21
N ILE A 30 -6.83 12.96 30.08
CA ILE A 30 -8.16 13.12 29.50
C ILE A 30 -8.72 11.74 29.17
N GLU A 31 -10.04 11.60 29.25
CA GLU A 31 -10.76 10.36 28.97
C GLU A 31 -11.68 10.56 27.76
N PHE A 32 -11.89 9.50 26.97
CA PHE A 32 -12.81 9.48 25.84
C PHE A 32 -13.40 8.08 25.67
N ASP A 33 -14.58 8.00 25.07
CA ASP A 33 -15.17 6.71 24.68
C ASP A 33 -14.64 6.30 23.30
N SER A 34 -14.05 5.11 23.23
CA SER A 34 -13.50 4.55 21.98
C SER A 34 -14.52 4.45 20.85
N LYS A 35 -15.82 4.32 21.16
CA LYS A 35 -16.89 4.22 20.16
C LYS A 35 -17.18 5.55 19.44
N ASP A 36 -16.84 6.67 20.09
CA ASP A 36 -17.10 8.02 19.59
C ASP A 36 -15.91 8.61 18.82
N VAL A 37 -14.87 7.79 18.62
CA VAL A 37 -13.66 8.17 17.89
C VAL A 37 -13.94 8.22 16.38
N VAL A 38 -13.62 9.35 15.77
CA VAL A 38 -13.77 9.57 14.32
C VAL A 38 -12.53 10.24 13.73
N ASN A 39 -12.34 10.05 12.43
CA ASN A 39 -11.28 10.72 11.67
C ASN A 39 -11.83 12.01 11.03
N LEU A 40 -11.43 13.18 11.54
CA LEU A 40 -11.93 14.49 11.08
C LEU A 40 -10.84 15.31 10.38
N VAL A 41 -11.25 16.17 9.47
CA VAL A 41 -10.33 17.06 8.74
C VAL A 41 -9.98 18.26 9.62
N VAL A 42 -8.71 18.36 10.02
CA VAL A 42 -8.13 19.51 10.72
C VAL A 42 -7.10 20.15 9.79
N GLY A 43 -7.40 21.36 9.29
CA GLY A 43 -6.61 21.97 8.23
C GLY A 43 -6.70 21.16 6.94
N ASN A 44 -5.57 20.65 6.44
CA ASN A 44 -5.48 19.78 5.27
C ASN A 44 -5.17 18.32 5.61
N LYS A 45 -5.26 17.93 6.89
CA LYS A 45 -4.96 16.58 7.35
C LYS A 45 -6.19 15.94 7.97
N LEU A 46 -6.32 14.64 7.77
CA LEU A 46 -7.25 13.81 8.52
C LEU A 46 -6.60 13.45 9.87
N ARG A 47 -7.30 13.71 10.97
CA ARG A 47 -6.81 13.48 12.34
C ARG A 47 -7.80 12.65 13.14
N ARG A 48 -7.27 11.74 13.97
CA ARG A 48 -8.07 10.93 14.90
C ARG A 48 -8.51 11.80 16.07
N MET A 49 -9.82 11.98 16.22
CA MET A 49 -10.42 12.88 17.20
C MET A 49 -11.55 12.19 17.96
N ALA A 50 -11.80 12.67 19.18
CA ALA A 50 -12.89 12.20 20.02
C ALA A 50 -13.42 13.35 20.90
N PRO A 51 -14.68 13.25 21.38
CA PRO A 51 -15.11 14.02 22.52
C PRO A 51 -14.37 13.52 23.77
N CYS A 52 -13.77 14.45 24.51
CA CYS A 52 -12.94 14.17 25.67
C CYS A 52 -13.50 14.87 26.91
N THR A 53 -13.25 14.25 28.07
CA THR A 53 -13.52 14.77 29.41
C THR A 53 -12.20 14.88 30.16
N PRO A 54 -11.91 16.01 30.83
CA PRO A 54 -10.68 16.13 31.62
C PRO A 54 -10.75 15.29 32.90
N VAL A 55 -9.70 14.51 33.19
CA VAL A 55 -9.52 13.79 34.46
C VAL A 55 -8.58 14.59 35.37
N ASP A 56 -7.41 14.94 34.83
CA ASP A 56 -6.44 15.85 35.46
C ASP A 56 -5.81 16.68 34.36
N ALA A 57 -6.37 17.85 34.06
CA ALA A 57 -5.94 18.65 32.92
C ALA A 57 -5.76 20.13 33.30
N SER A 58 -4.78 20.75 32.65
CA SER A 58 -4.56 22.20 32.71
C SER A 58 -4.37 22.77 31.31
N ILE A 59 -4.56 24.08 31.17
CA ILE A 59 -4.36 24.80 29.91
C ILE A 59 -2.93 25.34 29.87
N TRP A 60 -2.25 25.14 28.74
CA TRP A 60 -0.90 25.64 28.52
C TRP A 60 -0.89 27.17 28.52
N ASN A 61 -0.03 27.77 29.35
CA ASN A 61 0.14 29.23 29.49
C ASN A 61 -1.14 30.01 29.84
N ASP A 62 -2.15 29.36 30.42
CA ASP A 62 -3.40 29.99 30.86
C ASP A 62 -3.86 29.36 32.19
N ASN A 63 -4.22 30.20 33.16
CA ASN A 63 -4.78 29.78 34.45
C ASN A 63 -6.32 29.61 34.40
N GLY A 64 -6.91 29.67 33.21
CA GLY A 64 -8.33 29.48 32.99
C GLY A 64 -8.80 28.04 33.26
N ALA A 65 -10.10 27.90 33.54
CA ALA A 65 -10.71 26.59 33.76
C ALA A 65 -10.76 25.77 32.45
N VAL A 66 -10.37 24.50 32.53
CA VAL A 66 -10.54 23.53 31.44
C VAL A 66 -12.04 23.26 31.24
N PRO A 67 -12.56 23.29 30.00
CA PRO A 67 -13.95 22.94 29.74
C PRO A 67 -14.28 21.53 30.23
N SER A 68 -15.50 21.32 30.74
CA SER A 68 -15.95 20.00 31.21
C SER A 68 -16.05 18.96 30.09
N SER A 69 -16.10 19.38 28.83
CA SER A 69 -15.95 18.52 27.66
C SER A 69 -15.44 19.35 26.47
N PHE A 70 -14.65 18.72 25.61
CA PHE A 70 -14.12 19.32 24.38
C PHE A 70 -13.71 18.23 23.40
N TRP A 71 -13.57 18.56 22.13
CA TRP A 71 -12.97 17.66 21.16
C TRP A 71 -11.45 17.84 21.14
N ALA A 72 -10.72 16.75 21.05
CA ALA A 72 -9.26 16.76 20.95
C ALA A 72 -8.76 15.80 19.89
N ILE A 73 -7.54 16.07 19.43
CA ILE A 73 -6.78 15.12 18.63
C ILE A 73 -6.16 14.13 19.61
N ILE A 74 -6.50 12.85 19.48
CA ILE A 74 -6.13 11.79 20.41
C ILE A 74 -4.97 10.92 19.88
N GLU A 75 -4.24 11.42 18.88
CA GLU A 75 -3.11 10.72 18.27
C GLU A 75 -1.84 11.59 18.30
N SER A 76 -0.70 10.92 18.42
CA SER A 76 0.61 11.53 18.25
C SER A 76 0.99 11.59 16.78
N GLU A 77 1.65 12.68 16.35
CA GLU A 77 2.37 12.67 15.07
C GLU A 77 3.71 11.94 15.24
N LYS A 78 4.24 11.36 14.16
CA LYS A 78 5.50 10.59 14.19
C LYS A 78 6.67 11.38 14.79
N ASP A 79 6.70 12.69 14.53
CA ASP A 79 7.75 13.61 14.96
C ASP A 79 7.39 14.37 16.25
N SER A 80 6.26 14.05 16.89
CA SER A 80 5.72 14.76 18.06
C SER A 80 4.84 13.83 18.90
N GLN A 81 5.50 13.05 19.76
CA GLN A 81 4.87 12.08 20.67
C GLN A 81 4.42 12.75 21.97
N TYR A 82 3.33 13.51 21.90
CA TYR A 82 2.74 14.16 23.07
C TYR A 82 1.56 13.39 23.66
N THR A 83 1.10 12.32 23.00
CA THR A 83 -0.03 11.49 23.43
C THR A 83 0.44 10.06 23.67
N GLN A 84 0.24 9.59 24.90
CA GLN A 84 0.40 8.19 25.28
C GLN A 84 -0.98 7.62 25.61
N TRP A 85 -1.27 6.43 25.08
CA TRP A 85 -2.52 5.74 25.36
C TRP A 85 -2.28 4.81 26.54
N GLU A 86 -2.93 5.07 27.66
CA GLU A 86 -3.06 4.08 28.71
C GLU A 86 -4.24 3.18 28.33
N SER A 87 -3.91 1.96 27.89
CA SER A 87 -4.92 0.97 27.55
C SER A 87 -5.55 0.49 28.85
N LEU A 88 -6.82 0.82 29.07
CA LEU A 88 -7.60 0.15 30.11
C LEU A 88 -7.88 -1.27 29.61
N THR A 89 -7.33 -2.28 30.30
CA THR A 89 -7.69 -3.68 30.04
C THR A 89 -9.17 -3.84 30.38
N PRO A 90 -10.05 -4.15 29.41
CA PRO A 90 -11.47 -4.34 29.69
C PRO A 90 -11.64 -5.48 30.69
N THR A 91 -12.39 -5.24 31.77
CA THR A 91 -12.77 -6.28 32.73
C THR A 91 -14.11 -6.92 32.39
N ASP A 92 -14.91 -6.23 31.56
CA ASP A 92 -16.21 -6.66 31.07
C ASP A 92 -16.22 -6.64 29.54
N PHE A 93 -16.74 -7.71 28.94
CA PHE A 93 -16.82 -7.87 27.49
C PHE A 93 -18.28 -7.99 27.08
N GLU A 94 -18.77 -7.01 26.31
CA GLU A 94 -20.08 -7.06 25.66
C GLU A 94 -19.89 -7.05 24.14
N VAL A 95 -20.64 -7.89 23.42
CA VAL A 95 -20.68 -7.85 21.96
C VAL A 95 -21.56 -6.69 21.54
N VAL A 96 -20.94 -5.54 21.26
CA VAL A 96 -21.63 -4.35 20.76
C VAL A 96 -21.40 -4.20 19.27
N THR A 97 -22.48 -4.10 18.49
CA THR A 97 -22.35 -3.86 17.06
C THR A 97 -22.06 -2.38 16.77
N THR A 98 -20.81 -2.07 16.42
CA THR A 98 -20.34 -0.70 16.17
C THR A 98 -19.80 -0.52 14.73
N SER A 99 -19.74 0.72 14.26
CA SER A 99 -19.07 1.11 13.01
C SER A 99 -17.87 1.98 13.36
N ILE A 100 -16.67 1.42 13.22
CA ILE A 100 -15.41 2.11 13.56
C ILE A 100 -14.70 2.45 12.26
N GLY A 101 -14.46 3.74 12.04
CA GLY A 101 -13.58 4.20 10.96
C GLY A 101 -12.13 3.91 11.31
N ILE A 102 -11.49 3.01 10.55
CA ILE A 102 -10.08 2.67 10.71
C ILE A 102 -9.23 3.40 9.65
N LYS A 103 -8.06 3.91 10.02
CA LYS A 103 -7.01 4.33 9.09
C LYS A 103 -5.84 3.33 9.10
N ALA A 104 -5.05 3.34 8.04
CA ALA A 104 -3.85 2.49 7.97
C ALA A 104 -2.91 2.79 9.16
N GLY A 105 -2.49 1.73 9.86
CA GLY A 105 -1.66 1.83 11.07
C GLY A 105 -2.45 1.95 12.38
N ASP A 106 -3.78 2.04 12.35
CA ASP A 106 -4.57 1.96 13.58
C ASP A 106 -4.50 0.56 14.19
N PRO A 107 -4.41 0.44 15.53
CA PRO A 107 -4.66 -0.82 16.22
C PRO A 107 -6.15 -1.18 16.12
N ILE A 108 -6.45 -2.40 15.68
CA ILE A 108 -7.81 -2.92 15.55
C ILE A 108 -7.95 -4.07 16.56
N GLY A 109 -8.42 -3.73 17.77
CA GLY A 109 -8.73 -4.69 18.83
C GLY A 109 -7.53 -5.23 19.61
N TYR A 110 -7.80 -6.24 20.42
CA TYR A 110 -6.83 -6.96 21.24
C TYR A 110 -6.65 -8.38 20.70
N LEU A 111 -5.50 -8.99 20.97
CA LEU A 111 -5.34 -10.42 20.74
C LEU A 111 -6.22 -11.19 21.72
N GLY A 112 -7.05 -12.10 21.21
CA GLY A 112 -7.83 -13.01 22.05
C GLY A 112 -6.92 -14.05 22.70
N LYS A 113 -7.20 -14.43 23.95
CA LYS A 113 -6.55 -15.57 24.58
C LYS A 113 -7.24 -16.85 24.12
N ALA A 114 -6.56 -17.63 23.28
CA ALA A 114 -7.00 -18.98 22.91
C ALA A 114 -6.39 -19.97 23.90
N GLU A 115 -7.24 -20.82 24.49
CA GLU A 115 -6.83 -21.89 25.40
C GLU A 115 -7.22 -23.24 24.78
N ASN A 116 -6.26 -24.17 24.73
CA ASN A 116 -6.48 -25.52 24.26
C ASN A 116 -6.17 -26.49 25.40
N LEU A 117 -6.98 -27.52 25.56
CA LEU A 117 -6.72 -28.60 26.52
C LEU A 117 -5.57 -29.48 26.01
N VAL A 118 -4.52 -29.65 26.82
CA VAL A 118 -3.33 -30.45 26.48
C VAL A 118 -3.56 -31.93 26.81
N ASN A 119 -4.38 -32.23 27.81
CA ASN A 119 -4.72 -33.59 28.23
C ASN A 119 -5.97 -33.63 29.14
N GLU A 120 -6.48 -34.84 29.38
CA GLU A 120 -7.61 -35.13 30.27
C GLU A 120 -7.37 -34.79 31.76
N SER A 121 -6.17 -34.33 32.16
CA SER A 121 -5.96 -33.84 33.54
C SER A 121 -6.48 -32.42 33.75
N GLY A 122 -6.83 -31.70 32.68
CA GLY A 122 -7.29 -30.32 32.73
C GLY A 122 -6.18 -29.28 32.48
N LEU A 123 -4.99 -29.73 32.09
CA LEU A 123 -3.89 -28.84 31.74
C LEU A 123 -4.23 -28.10 30.45
N THR A 124 -4.12 -26.77 30.46
CA THR A 124 -4.33 -25.92 29.28
C THR A 124 -3.01 -25.33 28.79
N ASP A 125 -2.87 -25.24 27.48
CA ASP A 125 -1.90 -24.38 26.82
C ASP A 125 -2.63 -23.14 26.31
N SER A 126 -1.99 -21.98 26.37
CA SER A 126 -2.63 -20.72 26.02
C SER A 126 -1.74 -19.85 25.14
N LYS A 127 -2.36 -19.24 24.13
CA LYS A 127 -1.70 -18.30 23.24
C LYS A 127 -2.59 -17.10 22.95
N PHE A 128 -1.97 -15.93 22.83
CA PHE A 128 -2.65 -14.75 22.31
C PHE A 128 -2.62 -14.78 20.78
N GLN A 129 -3.79 -14.75 20.15
CA GLN A 129 -3.92 -14.80 18.70
C GLN A 129 -5.12 -14.00 18.18
N VAL A 130 -5.13 -13.74 16.88
CA VAL A 130 -6.26 -13.17 16.15
C VAL A 130 -6.65 -14.12 15.02
N HIS A 131 -7.94 -14.35 14.84
CA HIS A 131 -8.50 -15.05 13.70
C HIS A 131 -9.09 -14.02 12.74
N ILE A 132 -8.76 -14.11 11.46
CA ILE A 132 -9.19 -13.16 10.42
C ILE A 132 -9.80 -13.95 9.28
N GLU A 133 -10.99 -13.56 8.88
CA GLU A 133 -11.70 -14.13 7.73
C GLU A 133 -12.14 -13.04 6.77
N ILE A 134 -12.16 -13.38 5.48
CA ILE A 134 -12.73 -12.56 4.42
C ILE A 134 -13.75 -13.42 3.71
N PHE A 135 -15.01 -13.01 3.74
CA PHE A 135 -16.09 -13.76 3.13
C PHE A 135 -17.14 -12.85 2.46
N THR A 136 -17.95 -13.45 1.59
CA THR A 136 -19.11 -12.78 0.98
C THR A 136 -20.24 -13.78 0.77
N ALA A 137 -21.48 -13.29 0.86
CA ALA A 137 -22.69 -14.04 0.54
C ALA A 137 -23.26 -13.68 -0.85
N GLN A 138 -22.53 -12.90 -1.64
CA GLN A 138 -22.96 -12.49 -2.98
C GLN A 138 -22.88 -13.68 -3.95
N ALA A 139 -23.92 -13.88 -4.75
CA ALA A 139 -23.99 -14.99 -5.69
C ALA A 139 -23.09 -14.78 -6.92
N GLU A 140 -22.74 -13.53 -7.22
CA GLU A 140 -21.96 -13.12 -8.39
C GLU A 140 -20.44 -13.29 -8.21
N VAL A 141 -19.98 -14.02 -7.18
CA VAL A 141 -18.55 -14.26 -6.92
C VAL A 141 -17.84 -14.84 -8.14
N LYS A 142 -18.49 -15.74 -8.88
CA LYS A 142 -17.91 -16.29 -10.10
C LYS A 142 -17.66 -15.20 -11.17
N ASP A 143 -18.61 -14.30 -11.37
CA ASP A 143 -18.48 -13.19 -12.33
C ASP A 143 -17.38 -12.20 -11.91
N PHE A 144 -17.23 -11.99 -10.60
CA PHE A 144 -16.12 -11.22 -10.02
C PHE A 144 -14.77 -11.88 -10.29
N LEU A 145 -14.65 -13.20 -10.07
CA LEU A 145 -13.41 -13.95 -10.29
C LEU A 145 -13.01 -13.99 -11.76
N ASP A 146 -13.99 -14.11 -12.65
CA ASP A 146 -13.79 -14.18 -14.10
C ASP A 146 -13.62 -12.81 -14.77
N ASN A 147 -13.70 -11.71 -14.00
CA ASN A 147 -13.62 -10.33 -14.51
C ASN A 147 -14.63 -10.04 -15.62
N VAL A 148 -15.91 -10.39 -15.43
CA VAL A 148 -16.96 -10.16 -16.45
C VAL A 148 -17.08 -8.67 -16.81
N ALA A 149 -16.78 -7.77 -15.87
CA ALA A 149 -16.71 -6.32 -16.08
C ALA A 149 -15.56 -5.87 -17.01
N ALA A 150 -14.64 -6.78 -17.35
CA ALA A 150 -13.50 -6.57 -18.24
C ALA A 150 -12.58 -5.41 -17.80
N LEU A 151 -12.36 -5.27 -16.49
CA LEU A 151 -11.45 -4.27 -15.94
C LEU A 151 -10.03 -4.50 -16.48
N LYS A 152 -9.36 -3.42 -16.91
CA LYS A 152 -8.01 -3.43 -17.50
C LYS A 152 -6.99 -2.62 -16.70
N VAL A 153 -7.36 -2.16 -15.52
CA VAL A 153 -6.51 -1.33 -14.66
C VAL A 153 -5.55 -2.19 -13.83
N GLY A 154 -4.45 -1.59 -13.40
CA GLY A 154 -3.42 -2.25 -12.59
C GLY A 154 -2.36 -2.96 -13.42
N ARG A 155 -1.54 -3.77 -12.74
CA ARG A 155 -0.38 -4.44 -13.33
C ARG A 155 -0.81 -5.33 -14.49
N GLN A 156 0.05 -5.41 -15.49
CA GLN A 156 -0.16 -6.31 -16.62
C GLN A 156 0.61 -7.61 -16.38
N TYR A 157 -0.04 -8.73 -16.70
CA TYR A 157 0.57 -10.05 -16.63
C TYR A 157 0.51 -10.70 -18.01
N LEU A 158 1.60 -11.35 -18.40
CA LEU A 158 1.60 -12.26 -19.54
C LEU A 158 0.88 -13.54 -19.11
N HIS A 159 -0.15 -13.91 -19.86
CA HIS A 159 -0.94 -15.11 -19.61
C HIS A 159 -0.51 -16.25 -20.52
N LEU A 160 -0.13 -17.36 -19.92
CA LEU A 160 0.20 -18.61 -20.59
C LEU A 160 -0.86 -19.65 -20.23
N PRO A 161 -1.77 -20.01 -21.16
CA PRO A 161 -2.79 -21.00 -20.87
C PRO A 161 -2.19 -22.40 -20.77
N LYS A 162 -2.90 -23.29 -20.07
CA LYS A 162 -2.60 -24.71 -20.04
C LYS A 162 -2.55 -25.26 -21.47
N GLY A 163 -1.51 -26.04 -21.76
CA GLY A 163 -1.24 -26.62 -23.08
C GLY A 163 -0.45 -25.71 -24.04
N GLU A 164 -0.17 -24.45 -23.67
CA GLU A 164 0.69 -23.56 -24.46
C GLU A 164 2.10 -24.15 -24.57
N ARG A 165 2.78 -23.88 -25.69
CA ARG A 165 4.15 -24.36 -25.94
C ARG A 165 5.08 -23.17 -26.15
N LEU A 166 6.17 -23.12 -25.38
CA LEU A 166 7.15 -22.04 -25.46
C LEU A 166 8.18 -22.36 -26.53
N LYS A 167 8.58 -21.37 -27.35
CA LYS A 167 9.68 -21.56 -28.30
C LYS A 167 10.99 -21.73 -27.54
N LYS A 168 11.82 -22.71 -27.88
CA LYS A 168 13.13 -22.87 -27.24
C LYS A 168 14.09 -21.76 -27.70
N LYS A 169 14.88 -21.23 -26.75
CA LYS A 169 15.91 -20.22 -27.01
C LYS A 169 17.12 -20.86 -27.70
N SER A 170 17.69 -20.16 -28.69
CA SER A 170 18.88 -20.62 -29.42
C SER A 170 20.04 -20.99 -28.46
N PRO A 171 20.78 -22.10 -28.71
CA PRO A 171 20.83 -22.92 -29.93
C PRO A 171 19.80 -24.04 -29.98
N ALA A 172 18.98 -24.22 -28.95
CA ALA A 172 17.94 -25.24 -28.95
C ALA A 172 16.82 -24.87 -29.95
N THR A 173 16.30 -25.88 -30.65
CA THR A 173 15.27 -25.72 -31.68
C THR A 173 13.95 -26.37 -31.27
N GLY A 174 12.85 -25.93 -31.87
CA GLY A 174 11.51 -26.42 -31.56
C GLY A 174 10.87 -25.71 -30.37
N THR A 175 9.95 -26.41 -29.69
CA THR A 175 9.17 -25.88 -28.56
C THR A 175 9.36 -26.73 -27.30
N SER A 176 8.97 -26.19 -26.14
CA SER A 176 8.78 -26.94 -24.90
C SER A 176 7.68 -28.00 -25.05
N ASP A 177 7.59 -28.88 -24.05
CA ASP A 177 6.37 -29.64 -23.82
C ASP A 177 5.21 -28.70 -23.47
N PRO A 178 3.94 -29.12 -23.71
CA PRO A 178 2.78 -28.32 -23.36
C PRO A 178 2.74 -28.07 -21.85
N LEU A 179 2.52 -26.82 -21.45
CA LEU A 179 2.33 -26.47 -20.04
C LEU A 179 1.17 -27.27 -19.44
N LYS A 180 1.34 -27.72 -18.19
CA LYS A 180 0.37 -28.52 -17.44
C LYS A 180 -0.60 -27.66 -16.66
N GLU A 181 -0.17 -26.46 -16.30
CA GLU A 181 -0.95 -25.47 -15.56
C GLU A 181 -1.04 -24.14 -16.31
N GLU A 182 -1.93 -23.25 -15.86
CA GLU A 182 -2.00 -21.87 -16.35
C GLU A 182 -1.02 -20.99 -15.56
N HIS A 183 -0.36 -20.06 -16.25
CA HIS A 183 0.63 -19.17 -15.65
C HIS A 183 0.31 -17.70 -15.92
N ALA A 184 0.45 -16.87 -14.88
CA ALA A 184 0.35 -15.42 -14.93
C ALA A 184 1.68 -14.78 -14.51
N ILE A 185 2.40 -14.17 -15.44
CA ILE A 185 3.76 -13.68 -15.20
C ILE A 185 3.75 -12.15 -15.23
N ASP A 186 4.21 -11.53 -14.14
CA ASP A 186 4.31 -10.08 -14.02
C ASP A 186 5.15 -9.50 -15.17
N LEU A 187 4.49 -8.80 -16.09
CA LEU A 187 5.11 -8.30 -17.32
C LEU A 187 6.27 -7.36 -17.03
N GLY A 188 6.24 -6.63 -15.91
CA GLY A 188 7.31 -5.74 -15.48
C GLY A 188 8.62 -6.47 -15.14
N LYS A 189 8.57 -7.79 -14.97
CA LYS A 189 9.73 -8.64 -14.66
C LYS A 189 10.19 -9.49 -15.84
N VAL A 190 9.48 -9.46 -16.97
CA VAL A 190 9.76 -10.32 -18.13
C VAL A 190 10.79 -9.65 -19.05
N PRO A 191 12.00 -10.24 -19.22
CA PRO A 191 12.98 -9.70 -20.15
C PRO A 191 12.45 -9.74 -21.58
N VAL A 192 12.79 -8.70 -22.33
CA VAL A 192 12.58 -8.66 -23.78
C VAL A 192 13.91 -8.92 -24.46
N ILE A 193 13.90 -9.88 -25.38
CA ILE A 193 15.02 -10.15 -26.28
C ILE A 193 14.59 -9.94 -27.73
N LYS A 194 15.59 -9.69 -28.59
CA LYS A 194 15.40 -9.56 -30.02
C LYS A 194 16.00 -10.79 -30.72
N GLU A 195 15.19 -11.51 -31.47
CA GLU A 195 15.65 -12.58 -32.36
C GLU A 195 15.26 -12.23 -33.79
N GLY A 196 16.26 -11.88 -34.61
CA GLY A 196 16.03 -11.31 -35.94
C GLY A 196 15.40 -9.91 -35.86
N ASN A 197 14.25 -9.74 -36.51
CA ASN A 197 13.48 -8.50 -36.50
C ASN A 197 12.30 -8.51 -35.51
N GLU A 198 12.18 -9.57 -34.71
CA GLU A 198 11.04 -9.77 -33.81
C GLU A 198 11.46 -9.66 -32.35
N ASP A 199 10.57 -9.09 -31.55
CA ASP A 199 10.71 -9.03 -30.10
C ASP A 199 10.03 -10.23 -29.44
N TRP A 200 10.71 -10.81 -28.46
CA TRP A 200 10.26 -11.97 -27.71
C TRP A 200 10.34 -11.70 -26.21
N TYR A 201 9.35 -12.20 -25.48
CA TYR A 201 9.38 -12.30 -24.03
C TYR A 201 10.13 -13.57 -23.63
N GLU A 202 11.14 -13.44 -22.77
CA GLU A 202 11.87 -14.56 -22.19
C GLU A 202 11.19 -15.04 -20.91
N ILE A 203 10.73 -16.29 -20.92
CA ILE A 203 9.88 -16.88 -19.90
C ILE A 203 10.65 -17.93 -19.12
N SER A 204 10.43 -17.95 -17.81
CA SER A 204 10.82 -19.03 -16.92
C SER A 204 9.72 -19.23 -15.87
N VAL A 205 9.11 -20.42 -15.86
CA VAL A 205 8.06 -20.81 -14.93
C VAL A 205 8.40 -22.16 -14.31
N ILE A 206 7.78 -22.49 -13.18
CA ILE A 206 7.77 -23.83 -12.59
C ILE A 206 6.39 -24.40 -12.90
N ASP A 207 6.33 -25.53 -13.58
CA ASP A 207 5.10 -26.19 -14.02
C ASP A 207 5.17 -27.65 -13.51
N GLU A 208 4.29 -28.02 -12.57
CA GLU A 208 4.35 -29.30 -11.83
C GLU A 208 5.76 -29.61 -11.27
N ASP A 209 6.30 -28.72 -10.43
CA ASP A 209 7.66 -28.82 -9.87
C ASP A 209 8.83 -28.86 -10.90
N GLN A 210 8.56 -28.69 -12.20
CA GLN A 210 9.59 -28.69 -13.25
C GLN A 210 9.83 -27.29 -13.82
N PRO A 211 11.09 -26.81 -13.87
CA PRO A 211 11.38 -25.53 -14.51
C PRO A 211 11.23 -25.63 -16.03
N ILE A 212 10.37 -24.79 -16.59
CA ILE A 212 10.18 -24.64 -18.03
C ILE A 212 10.59 -23.22 -18.44
N SER A 213 11.52 -23.12 -19.38
CA SER A 213 11.93 -21.84 -19.98
C SER A 213 11.73 -21.82 -21.49
N GLY A 214 11.44 -20.64 -22.03
CA GLY A 214 11.29 -20.45 -23.46
C GLY A 214 10.90 -19.03 -23.83
N LEU A 215 10.45 -18.86 -25.07
CA LEU A 215 10.14 -17.56 -25.65
C LEU A 215 8.69 -17.50 -26.10
N VAL A 216 8.06 -16.35 -25.82
CA VAL A 216 6.73 -16.00 -26.33
C VAL A 216 6.87 -14.76 -27.21
N LYS A 217 6.31 -14.84 -28.42
CA LYS A 217 6.39 -13.73 -29.37
C LYS A 217 5.56 -12.56 -28.85
N LYS A 218 6.12 -11.34 -28.85
CA LYS A 218 5.39 -10.16 -28.34
C LYS A 218 4.07 -9.90 -29.07
N SER A 219 4.00 -10.16 -30.38
CA SER A 219 2.78 -9.94 -31.18
C SER A 219 1.65 -10.91 -30.83
N ASP A 220 1.99 -12.07 -30.27
CA ASP A 220 1.05 -13.17 -30.02
C ASP A 220 0.73 -13.29 -28.51
N ALA A 221 1.39 -12.47 -27.69
CA ALA A 221 1.26 -12.43 -26.25
C ALA A 221 -0.16 -12.03 -25.81
N LYS A 222 -0.71 -12.79 -24.86
CA LYS A 222 -2.00 -12.50 -24.22
C LYS A 222 -1.74 -11.84 -22.88
N PHE A 223 -2.49 -10.77 -22.59
CA PHE A 223 -2.35 -10.03 -21.34
C PHE A 223 -3.60 -10.12 -20.49
N ILE A 224 -3.39 -10.25 -19.19
CA ILE A 224 -4.42 -10.24 -18.16
C ILE A 224 -4.05 -9.22 -17.08
N THR A 225 -4.99 -8.96 -16.17
CA THR A 225 -4.80 -8.07 -15.02
C THR A 225 -5.08 -8.82 -13.72
N PRO A 226 -4.71 -8.27 -12.55
CA PRO A 226 -5.12 -8.83 -11.24
C PRO A 226 -6.64 -8.98 -11.08
N HIS A 227 -7.44 -8.31 -11.89
CA HIS A 227 -8.90 -8.50 -11.89
C HIS A 227 -9.32 -9.84 -12.49
N ASP A 228 -8.52 -10.47 -13.34
CA ASP A 228 -8.77 -11.80 -13.90
C ASP A 228 -8.41 -12.91 -12.87
N TRP A 229 -9.04 -12.93 -11.69
CA TRP A 229 -8.66 -13.80 -10.56
C TRP A 229 -8.51 -15.27 -10.97
N THR A 230 -9.46 -15.82 -11.74
CA THR A 230 -9.39 -17.21 -12.22
C THR A 230 -8.10 -17.47 -13.01
N LYS A 231 -7.73 -16.56 -13.92
CA LYS A 231 -6.48 -16.66 -14.72
C LYS A 231 -5.22 -16.31 -13.92
N MET A 232 -5.38 -15.62 -12.80
CA MET A 232 -4.34 -15.43 -11.78
C MET A 232 -4.18 -16.69 -10.90
N GLY A 233 -4.98 -17.73 -11.11
CA GLY A 233 -4.92 -19.03 -10.43
C GLY A 233 -5.90 -19.19 -9.27
N PHE A 234 -6.87 -18.28 -9.09
CA PHE A 234 -7.92 -18.46 -8.09
C PHE A 234 -8.92 -19.53 -8.52
N GLN A 235 -9.28 -20.38 -7.57
CA GLN A 235 -10.14 -21.53 -7.82
C GLN A 235 -11.32 -21.50 -6.86
N LEU A 236 -12.52 -21.54 -7.43
CA LEU A 236 -13.75 -21.73 -6.68
C LEU A 236 -13.92 -23.22 -6.40
N VAL A 237 -14.05 -23.59 -5.13
CA VAL A 237 -14.39 -24.94 -4.69
C VAL A 237 -15.70 -24.89 -3.93
N GLU A 238 -16.65 -25.69 -4.36
CA GLU A 238 -17.99 -25.74 -3.78
C GLU A 238 -18.23 -27.10 -3.16
N GLU A 239 -18.80 -27.09 -1.95
CA GLU A 239 -19.34 -28.29 -1.34
C GLU A 239 -20.66 -28.64 -2.04
N ASN A 240 -20.63 -29.73 -2.81
CA ASN A 240 -21.79 -30.23 -3.57
C ASN A 240 -22.45 -31.44 -2.89
N ASN A 241 -21.82 -32.02 -1.87
CA ASN A 241 -22.37 -33.09 -1.08
C ASN A 241 -23.33 -32.51 -0.03
N SER A 242 -24.63 -32.68 -0.27
CA SER A 242 -25.68 -32.25 0.69
C SER A 242 -25.65 -33.01 2.02
N ALA A 243 -24.91 -34.12 2.10
CA ALA A 243 -24.70 -34.90 3.33
C ALA A 243 -23.37 -34.58 4.03
N ALA A 244 -22.55 -33.66 3.48
CA ALA A 244 -21.34 -33.21 4.15
C ALA A 244 -21.67 -32.61 5.51
N ASP A 245 -21.05 -33.16 6.55
CA ASP A 245 -21.16 -32.71 7.94
C ASP A 245 -20.12 -31.62 8.28
N GLY A 246 -19.39 -31.13 7.27
CA GLY A 246 -18.29 -30.18 7.42
C GLY A 246 -16.93 -30.84 7.69
N PHE A 247 -16.88 -32.17 7.79
CA PHE A 247 -15.64 -32.92 7.81
C PHE A 247 -15.25 -33.36 6.39
N LEU A 248 -13.94 -33.43 6.15
CA LEU A 248 -13.37 -33.84 4.88
C LEU A 248 -13.29 -35.37 4.79
N ASP A 249 -14.31 -36.00 4.22
CA ASP A 249 -14.32 -37.45 4.00
C ASP A 249 -13.52 -37.84 2.74
N PRO A 250 -12.47 -38.69 2.84
CA PRO A 250 -11.55 -38.98 1.73
C PRO A 250 -12.21 -39.46 0.43
N ASP A 251 -13.29 -40.24 0.56
CA ASP A 251 -14.00 -40.81 -0.59
C ASP A 251 -14.93 -39.78 -1.27
N ASP A 252 -15.51 -38.88 -0.48
CA ASP A 252 -16.60 -37.98 -0.90
C ASP A 252 -16.18 -36.50 -1.04
N MET A 253 -14.91 -36.17 -0.83
CA MET A 253 -14.40 -34.80 -1.00
C MET A 253 -14.17 -34.41 -2.48
N PRO A 254 -14.25 -33.11 -2.82
CA PRO A 254 -13.91 -32.59 -4.15
C PRO A 254 -12.53 -33.02 -4.65
N ASP A 255 -12.39 -33.25 -5.97
CA ASP A 255 -11.13 -33.68 -6.60
C ASP A 255 -9.94 -32.78 -6.25
N PHE A 256 -10.19 -31.49 -6.09
CA PHE A 256 -9.20 -30.54 -5.60
C PHE A 256 -8.55 -30.98 -4.29
N PHE A 257 -9.34 -31.34 -3.28
CA PHE A 257 -8.81 -31.78 -1.99
C PHE A 257 -8.11 -33.13 -2.12
N LYS A 258 -8.60 -34.04 -2.98
CA LYS A 258 -7.93 -35.32 -3.26
C LYS A 258 -6.54 -35.10 -3.82
N ASP A 259 -6.40 -34.21 -4.80
CA ASP A 259 -5.11 -33.90 -5.42
C ASP A 259 -4.20 -33.14 -4.45
N LEU A 260 -4.77 -32.28 -3.61
CA LEU A 260 -4.04 -31.57 -2.57
C LEU A 260 -3.46 -32.50 -1.51
N LEU A 261 -4.28 -33.42 -0.98
CA LEU A 261 -3.85 -34.38 0.04
C LEU A 261 -2.76 -35.31 -0.51
N LYS A 262 -2.90 -35.81 -1.75
CA LYS A 262 -1.85 -36.59 -2.42
C LYS A 262 -0.51 -35.84 -2.54
N LYS A 263 -0.53 -34.51 -2.70
CA LYS A 263 0.69 -33.68 -2.75
C LYS A 263 1.31 -33.47 -1.36
N ILE A 264 0.51 -33.51 -0.29
CA ILE A 264 0.97 -33.31 1.09
C ILE A 264 1.50 -34.62 1.68
N ASP A 265 0.79 -35.72 1.42
CA ASP A 265 1.13 -37.09 1.86
C ASP A 265 2.42 -37.58 1.17
N LYS A 266 3.56 -37.31 1.81
CA LYS A 266 4.89 -37.62 1.27
C LYS A 266 5.29 -39.06 1.53
N ASN A 267 4.81 -39.63 2.63
CA ASN A 267 5.10 -41.02 2.99
C ASN A 267 4.15 -42.01 2.28
N HIS A 268 3.10 -41.51 1.64
CA HIS A 268 2.07 -42.24 0.91
C HIS A 268 1.33 -43.27 1.77
N ASP A 269 1.14 -42.95 3.05
CA ASP A 269 0.40 -43.81 3.99
C ASP A 269 -1.10 -43.51 4.03
N GLY A 270 -1.55 -42.45 3.34
CA GLY A 270 -2.94 -42.03 3.26
C GLY A 270 -3.41 -41.16 4.44
N GLU A 271 -2.53 -40.91 5.41
CA GLU A 271 -2.77 -40.03 6.55
C GLU A 271 -1.97 -38.74 6.39
N ILE A 272 -2.46 -37.63 6.92
CA ILE A 272 -1.75 -36.35 6.87
C ILE A 272 -1.22 -36.00 8.25
N GLU A 273 0.10 -36.09 8.41
CA GLU A 273 0.73 -35.66 9.66
C GLU A 273 0.92 -34.14 9.73
N SER A 274 0.99 -33.63 10.97
CA SER A 274 1.35 -32.22 11.22
C SER A 274 2.70 -31.81 10.60
N SER A 275 3.63 -32.76 10.49
CA SER A 275 4.97 -32.56 9.90
C SER A 275 4.88 -32.36 8.38
N GLU A 276 4.04 -33.13 7.69
CA GLU A 276 3.79 -33.05 6.26
C GLU A 276 3.07 -31.76 5.89
N LEU A 277 2.07 -31.36 6.66
CA LEU A 277 1.43 -30.05 6.52
C LEU A 277 2.42 -28.89 6.68
N ALA A 278 3.26 -28.96 7.71
CA ALA A 278 4.26 -27.92 7.96
C ALA A 278 5.29 -27.83 6.82
N ASP A 279 5.66 -28.96 6.23
CA ASP A 279 6.56 -29.02 5.08
C ASP A 279 5.88 -28.54 3.79
N ALA A 280 4.64 -28.93 3.54
CA ALA A 280 3.84 -28.46 2.43
C ALA A 280 3.70 -26.93 2.45
N LEU A 281 3.48 -26.34 3.62
CA LEU A 281 3.43 -24.89 3.82
C LEU A 281 4.78 -24.18 3.56
N LYS A 282 5.92 -24.88 3.56
CA LYS A 282 7.21 -24.27 3.17
C LYS A 282 7.37 -24.19 1.65
N SER A 283 6.67 -25.05 0.90
CA SER A 283 6.69 -25.01 -0.56
C SER A 283 6.02 -23.74 -1.08
N THR A 284 6.65 -23.06 -2.03
CA THR A 284 6.05 -21.88 -2.67
C THR A 284 4.88 -22.27 -3.57
N GLU A 285 4.97 -23.40 -4.28
CA GLU A 285 3.90 -23.90 -5.16
C GLU A 285 2.64 -24.23 -4.35
N THR A 286 2.80 -25.07 -3.32
CA THR A 286 1.67 -25.49 -2.48
C THR A 286 0.99 -24.29 -1.82
N ARG A 287 1.76 -23.33 -1.30
CA ARG A 287 1.21 -22.07 -0.77
C ARG A 287 0.46 -21.26 -1.81
N GLN A 288 0.94 -21.18 -3.05
CA GLN A 288 0.26 -20.45 -4.12
C GLN A 288 -1.09 -21.07 -4.44
N HIS A 289 -1.21 -22.40 -4.42
CA HIS A 289 -2.50 -23.06 -4.60
C HIS A 289 -3.44 -22.82 -3.42
N TRP A 290 -2.98 -22.99 -2.18
CA TRP A 290 -3.83 -22.84 -0.98
C TRP A 290 -4.35 -21.42 -0.79
N THR A 291 -3.49 -20.43 -1.02
CA THR A 291 -3.85 -19.02 -0.84
C THR A 291 -4.81 -18.50 -1.90
N LYS A 292 -5.02 -19.25 -2.99
CA LYS A 292 -5.90 -18.86 -4.09
C LYS A 292 -7.21 -19.67 -4.11
N LEU A 293 -7.49 -20.40 -3.04
CA LEU A 293 -8.77 -21.07 -2.85
C LEU A 293 -9.87 -20.07 -2.46
N VAL A 294 -11.02 -20.20 -3.11
CA VAL A 294 -12.28 -19.58 -2.70
C VAL A 294 -13.26 -20.70 -2.38
N ALA A 295 -13.55 -20.92 -1.10
CA ALA A 295 -14.37 -22.05 -0.66
C ALA A 295 -15.81 -21.61 -0.40
N HIS A 296 -16.77 -22.19 -1.12
CA HIS A 296 -18.19 -22.01 -0.87
C HIS A 296 -18.66 -23.08 0.13
N HIS A 297 -18.72 -22.72 1.42
CA HIS A 297 -19.00 -23.67 2.48
C HIS A 297 -19.75 -23.02 3.67
N PRO A 298 -20.48 -23.82 4.47
CA PRO A 298 -21.14 -23.34 5.67
C PRO A 298 -20.13 -22.85 6.72
N THR A 299 -20.29 -21.64 7.20
CA THR A 299 -19.46 -21.05 8.27
C THR A 299 -19.50 -21.86 9.58
N GLU A 300 -18.37 -21.98 10.28
CA GLU A 300 -18.33 -22.55 11.64
C GLU A 300 -19.00 -21.66 12.71
N TRP A 301 -19.23 -20.37 12.44
CA TRP A 301 -19.67 -19.40 13.45
C TRP A 301 -21.19 -19.35 13.68
N LYS A 302 -21.95 -20.25 13.02
CA LYS A 302 -23.43 -20.24 12.99
C LYS A 302 -24.08 -21.29 13.87
N ASP A 303 -23.72 -22.57 13.72
CA ASP A 303 -24.48 -23.67 14.30
C ASP A 303 -23.85 -24.15 15.62
N ASP A 304 -24.70 -24.35 16.64
CA ASP A 304 -24.31 -24.84 17.97
C ASP A 304 -24.12 -26.35 18.03
N THR A 305 -23.53 -26.83 19.11
CA THR A 305 -23.18 -28.25 19.29
C THR A 305 -24.38 -29.19 19.30
N LYS A 306 -25.62 -28.67 19.34
CA LYS A 306 -26.86 -29.46 19.22
C LYS A 306 -27.25 -29.72 17.77
N SER A 307 -26.67 -28.99 16.82
CA SER A 307 -26.90 -29.19 15.39
C SER A 307 -26.31 -30.52 14.90
N GLU A 308 -26.87 -31.05 13.81
CA GLU A 308 -26.39 -32.29 13.18
C GLU A 308 -24.90 -32.22 12.79
N LYS A 309 -24.44 -31.03 12.37
CA LYS A 309 -23.05 -30.74 11.99
C LYS A 309 -22.03 -31.25 13.01
N TRP A 310 -22.31 -31.07 14.30
CA TRP A 310 -21.36 -31.37 15.36
C TRP A 310 -21.53 -32.74 16.01
N LYS A 311 -22.49 -33.57 15.57
CA LYS A 311 -22.72 -34.89 16.16
C LYS A 311 -21.52 -35.82 16.06
N ARG A 312 -20.72 -35.73 15.00
CA ARG A 312 -19.50 -36.54 14.81
C ARG A 312 -18.47 -36.31 15.92
N LEU A 313 -18.51 -35.16 16.60
CA LEU A 313 -17.63 -34.86 17.72
C LEU A 313 -17.79 -35.85 18.89
N ASP A 314 -19.02 -36.31 19.14
CA ASP A 314 -19.29 -37.31 20.19
C ASP A 314 -18.61 -38.65 19.90
N THR A 315 -18.50 -39.03 18.62
CA THR A 315 -17.78 -40.24 18.20
C THR A 315 -16.27 -40.04 18.21
N LEU A 316 -15.78 -38.90 17.73
CA LEU A 316 -14.34 -38.63 17.65
C LEU A 316 -13.67 -38.52 19.02
N LEU A 317 -14.42 -38.12 20.05
CA LEU A 317 -13.92 -37.89 21.40
C LEU A 317 -14.58 -38.80 22.45
N GLU A 318 -15.08 -39.96 22.04
CA GLU A 318 -15.80 -40.88 22.94
C GLU A 318 -14.96 -41.32 24.16
N ASP A 319 -13.64 -41.44 23.97
CA ASP A 319 -12.66 -41.81 25.01
C ASP A 319 -12.08 -40.60 25.78
N SER A 320 -12.53 -39.38 25.49
CA SER A 320 -11.95 -38.12 26.01
C SER A 320 -13.04 -37.18 26.53
N GLU A 321 -13.71 -37.58 27.61
CA GLU A 321 -14.91 -36.91 28.15
C GLU A 321 -14.68 -35.42 28.47
N LYS A 322 -13.53 -35.05 29.06
CA LYS A 322 -13.28 -33.65 29.40
C LYS A 322 -12.94 -32.82 28.16
N LEU A 323 -12.18 -33.38 27.22
CA LEU A 323 -11.90 -32.72 25.95
C LEU A 323 -13.20 -32.50 25.16
N LEU A 324 -14.07 -33.51 25.07
CA LEU A 324 -15.38 -33.41 24.42
C LEU A 324 -16.22 -32.29 25.04
N LYS A 325 -16.30 -32.24 26.37
CA LYS A 325 -17.02 -31.18 27.07
C LYS A 325 -16.41 -29.80 26.79
N HIS A 326 -15.09 -29.67 26.86
CA HIS A 326 -14.38 -28.41 26.60
C HIS A 326 -14.62 -27.91 25.17
N GLU A 327 -14.51 -28.78 24.17
CA GLU A 327 -14.73 -28.42 22.77
C GLU A 327 -16.18 -28.00 22.51
N LYS A 328 -17.15 -28.67 23.14
CA LYS A 328 -18.56 -28.28 23.04
C LYS A 328 -18.81 -26.89 23.63
N GLU A 329 -18.31 -26.63 24.84
CA GLU A 329 -18.42 -25.30 25.48
C GLU A 329 -17.73 -24.22 24.63
N ARG A 330 -16.58 -24.53 24.03
CA ARG A 330 -15.85 -23.62 23.13
C ARG A 330 -16.67 -23.28 21.88
N ILE A 331 -17.18 -24.29 21.17
CA ILE A 331 -18.00 -24.09 19.96
C ILE A 331 -19.23 -23.22 20.27
N ASP A 332 -19.98 -23.57 21.32
CA ASP A 332 -21.19 -22.83 21.72
C ASP A 332 -20.87 -21.35 22.05
N SER A 333 -19.70 -21.08 22.64
CA SER A 333 -19.25 -19.72 22.98
C SER A 333 -18.86 -18.86 21.78
N PHE A 334 -18.50 -19.48 20.65
CA PHE A 334 -18.01 -18.81 19.44
C PHE A 334 -19.11 -18.44 18.45
N ILE A 335 -20.37 -18.79 18.74
CA ILE A 335 -21.47 -18.52 17.82
C ILE A 335 -21.91 -17.07 17.92
N PHE A 336 -21.84 -16.39 16.77
CA PHE A 336 -22.29 -15.01 16.64
C PHE A 336 -23.02 -14.74 15.33
N TRP A 337 -23.15 -15.73 14.43
CA TRP A 337 -23.69 -15.50 13.08
C TRP A 337 -25.09 -14.88 13.08
N ASP A 338 -25.99 -15.37 13.94
CA ASP A 338 -27.35 -14.83 14.07
C ASP A 338 -27.38 -13.39 14.60
N LYS A 339 -26.29 -12.90 15.21
CA LYS A 339 -26.16 -11.50 15.63
C LYS A 339 -25.83 -10.56 14.46
N LEU A 340 -25.52 -11.11 13.28
CA LEU A 340 -25.17 -10.34 12.07
C LEU A 340 -26.36 -10.09 11.12
N THR A 341 -27.51 -10.75 11.34
CA THR A 341 -28.64 -10.82 10.38
C THR A 341 -29.19 -9.46 9.95
N ASP A 342 -29.05 -8.42 10.78
CA ASP A 342 -29.57 -7.09 10.49
C ASP A 342 -28.59 -6.19 9.70
N LYS A 343 -27.32 -6.60 9.51
CA LYS A 343 -26.26 -5.71 9.02
C LYS A 343 -25.42 -6.24 7.86
N THR A 344 -25.53 -7.52 7.51
CA THR A 344 -24.87 -8.10 6.34
C THR A 344 -25.83 -9.03 5.61
N PRO A 345 -25.67 -9.23 4.29
CA PRO A 345 -26.38 -10.29 3.57
C PRO A 345 -25.92 -11.70 3.97
N ALA A 346 -25.34 -11.88 5.16
CA ALA A 346 -24.77 -13.13 5.68
C ALA A 346 -25.75 -14.32 5.68
N GLY A 347 -27.05 -14.04 5.56
CA GLY A 347 -28.04 -14.98 5.03
C GLY A 347 -28.02 -16.34 5.73
N THR A 348 -27.90 -17.40 4.92
CA THR A 348 -28.01 -18.81 5.36
C THR A 348 -26.77 -19.33 6.09
N GLY A 349 -25.67 -18.58 6.15
CA GLY A 349 -24.37 -19.05 6.65
C GLY A 349 -23.57 -19.88 5.65
N LEU A 350 -24.13 -20.17 4.47
CA LEU A 350 -23.40 -20.71 3.33
C LEU A 350 -22.84 -19.53 2.52
N ILE A 351 -21.51 -19.37 2.52
CA ILE A 351 -20.83 -18.18 2.01
C ILE A 351 -19.54 -18.56 1.28
N TYR A 352 -19.02 -17.63 0.49
CA TYR A 352 -17.73 -17.76 -0.18
C TYR A 352 -16.63 -17.20 0.71
N HIS A 353 -15.67 -18.04 1.08
CA HIS A 353 -14.54 -17.71 1.92
C HIS A 353 -13.29 -17.53 1.07
N PHE A 354 -12.63 -16.39 1.24
CA PHE A 354 -11.36 -16.09 0.61
C PHE A 354 -10.24 -16.27 1.61
N HIS A 355 -9.14 -16.88 1.18
CA HIS A 355 -7.91 -16.85 1.97
C HIS A 355 -7.44 -15.39 2.15
N PRO A 356 -7.35 -14.84 3.38
CA PRO A 356 -7.12 -13.41 3.58
C PRO A 356 -5.83 -12.89 2.95
N ILE A 357 -4.73 -13.65 3.09
CA ILE A 357 -3.44 -13.28 2.51
C ILE A 357 -3.46 -13.28 0.99
N GLY A 358 -4.06 -14.28 0.34
CA GLY A 358 -4.15 -14.33 -1.12
C GLY A 358 -5.03 -13.22 -1.67
N PHE A 359 -6.18 -12.98 -1.03
CA PHE A 359 -7.07 -11.88 -1.37
C PHE A 359 -6.36 -10.52 -1.31
N VAL A 360 -5.75 -10.18 -0.16
CA VAL A 360 -5.02 -8.91 -0.01
C VAL A 360 -3.85 -8.82 -0.97
N SER A 361 -3.09 -9.90 -1.17
CA SER A 361 -1.96 -9.92 -2.11
C SER A 361 -2.40 -9.59 -3.54
N ASN A 362 -3.54 -10.12 -3.98
CA ASN A 362 -4.08 -9.82 -5.31
C ASN A 362 -4.57 -8.37 -5.42
N PHE A 363 -5.20 -7.82 -4.37
CA PHE A 363 -5.55 -6.39 -4.31
C PHE A 363 -4.32 -5.47 -4.35
N LEU A 364 -3.23 -5.84 -3.65
CA LEU A 364 -1.98 -5.09 -3.72
C LEU A 364 -1.36 -5.11 -5.13
N ALA A 365 -1.59 -6.17 -5.90
CA ALA A 365 -1.17 -6.25 -7.29
C ALA A 365 -1.97 -5.32 -8.23
N MET A 366 -3.18 -4.87 -7.82
CA MET A 366 -3.96 -3.89 -8.59
C MET A 366 -3.27 -2.52 -8.67
N GLU A 367 -2.31 -2.23 -7.77
CA GLU A 367 -1.49 -1.04 -7.85
C GLU A 367 -0.24 -1.31 -8.70
N ASP A 368 -0.23 -0.79 -9.93
CA ASP A 368 0.97 -0.77 -10.77
C ASP A 368 1.85 0.42 -10.40
N ASP A 369 3.04 0.12 -9.87
CA ASP A 369 4.05 1.12 -9.51
C ASP A 369 4.62 1.85 -10.73
N ASN A 370 4.40 1.32 -11.94
CA ASN A 370 4.74 1.95 -13.21
C ASN A 370 3.51 2.47 -13.98
N ASP A 371 2.35 2.60 -13.36
CA ASP A 371 1.20 3.25 -13.98
C ASP A 371 1.52 4.71 -14.35
N LEU A 372 1.02 5.18 -15.51
CA LEU A 372 1.18 6.56 -15.97
C LEU A 372 0.57 7.59 -15.01
N LYS A 373 -0.36 7.20 -14.13
CA LYS A 373 -0.91 8.06 -13.08
C LYS A 373 0.17 8.67 -12.19
N TRP A 374 1.29 7.96 -11.98
CA TRP A 374 2.41 8.44 -11.17
C TRP A 374 3.21 9.58 -11.83
N LEU A 375 2.92 9.92 -13.09
CA LEU A 375 3.45 11.13 -13.74
C LEU A 375 2.63 12.38 -13.42
N LYS A 376 1.54 12.24 -12.67
CA LYS A 376 0.76 13.35 -12.13
C LYS A 376 1.02 13.50 -10.65
N VAL A 377 1.52 14.67 -10.25
CA VAL A 377 1.79 15.04 -8.86
C VAL A 377 0.74 16.01 -8.35
N GLU A 378 0.38 15.89 -7.07
CA GLU A 378 -0.59 16.79 -6.45
C GLU A 378 -0.09 18.25 -6.44
N LYS A 379 1.22 18.44 -6.25
CA LYS A 379 1.90 19.73 -6.22
C LYS A 379 3.23 19.65 -6.96
N GLY A 380 3.64 20.76 -7.55
CA GLY A 380 4.91 20.90 -8.26
C GLY A 380 4.91 20.29 -9.66
N GLN A 381 3.75 20.16 -10.33
CA GLN A 381 3.68 19.48 -11.65
C GLN A 381 4.60 20.15 -12.68
N LEU A 382 4.70 21.48 -12.64
CA LEU A 382 5.64 22.24 -13.47
C LEU A 382 7.08 21.76 -13.29
N THR A 383 7.57 21.77 -12.05
CA THR A 383 8.94 21.33 -11.71
C THR A 383 9.14 19.87 -12.07
N PHE A 384 8.17 19.01 -11.72
CA PHE A 384 8.22 17.59 -12.04
C PHE A 384 8.43 17.36 -13.54
N ASP A 385 7.68 18.07 -14.40
CA ASP A 385 7.73 17.89 -15.86
C ASP A 385 9.00 18.44 -16.52
N VAL A 386 9.66 19.44 -15.92
CA VAL A 386 10.87 20.03 -16.50
C VAL A 386 12.17 19.40 -15.99
N GLU A 387 12.14 18.69 -14.86
CA GLU A 387 13.33 18.07 -14.25
C GLU A 387 13.66 16.68 -14.81
N GLY A 388 12.87 16.17 -15.74
CA GLY A 388 13.17 14.92 -16.42
C GLY A 388 12.00 14.40 -17.24
N ASN A 389 12.26 13.38 -18.05
CA ASN A 389 11.24 12.69 -18.84
C ASN A 389 11.18 11.20 -18.50
N ASP A 390 10.22 10.54 -19.12
CA ASP A 390 9.96 9.12 -18.92
C ASP A 390 10.07 8.33 -20.24
N ILE A 391 11.02 8.76 -21.09
CA ILE A 391 11.28 8.16 -22.41
C ILE A 391 12.30 7.03 -22.25
N GLU A 392 11.81 5.79 -22.17
CA GLU A 392 12.65 4.61 -21.98
C GLU A 392 13.47 4.21 -23.22
N ASP A 393 12.98 4.54 -24.42
CA ASP A 393 13.61 4.18 -25.69
C ASP A 393 14.95 4.88 -25.87
N SER A 394 16.04 4.11 -25.80
CA SER A 394 17.41 4.62 -25.92
C SER A 394 17.77 5.13 -27.30
N SER A 395 16.97 4.85 -28.33
CA SER A 395 17.14 5.41 -29.67
C SER A 395 16.56 6.84 -29.80
N ASN A 396 15.70 7.24 -28.86
CA ASN A 396 15.14 8.57 -28.83
C ASN A 396 16.19 9.60 -28.35
N SER A 397 16.34 10.70 -29.07
CA SER A 397 17.32 11.75 -28.73
C SER A 397 17.07 12.40 -27.36
N LEU A 398 15.83 12.36 -26.85
CA LEU A 398 15.49 12.87 -25.53
C LEU A 398 15.72 11.87 -24.40
N HIS A 399 16.14 10.63 -24.69
CA HIS A 399 16.44 9.61 -23.68
C HIS A 399 17.52 10.04 -22.68
N MET A 400 18.39 10.98 -23.06
CA MET A 400 19.38 11.56 -22.15
C MET A 400 18.76 12.21 -20.89
N TYR A 401 17.47 12.57 -20.94
CA TYR A 401 16.72 13.12 -19.81
C TYR A 401 15.80 12.08 -19.14
N PHE A 402 15.98 10.78 -19.42
CA PHE A 402 15.22 9.72 -18.78
C PHE A 402 15.57 9.65 -17.28
N SER A 403 14.62 10.06 -16.45
CA SER A 403 14.91 10.39 -15.06
C SER A 403 14.94 9.18 -14.12
N ARG A 404 14.35 8.05 -14.50
CA ARG A 404 14.29 6.86 -13.64
C ARG A 404 15.61 6.09 -13.56
N LYS A 405 16.65 6.51 -14.28
CA LYS A 405 18.02 6.01 -14.12
C LYS A 405 18.88 7.01 -13.36
N ALA A 406 19.84 6.48 -12.60
CA ALA A 406 20.83 7.33 -11.94
C ALA A 406 21.65 8.05 -13.01
N HIS A 407 21.78 9.35 -12.87
CA HIS A 407 22.48 10.21 -13.82
C HIS A 407 23.19 11.36 -13.11
N TRP A 408 24.02 12.09 -13.85
CA TRP A 408 24.68 13.30 -13.38
C TRP A 408 24.30 14.45 -14.32
N PRO A 409 23.48 15.42 -13.87
CA PRO A 409 23.01 16.52 -14.71
C PRO A 409 24.10 17.49 -15.21
N GLY A 410 25.32 17.41 -14.64
CA GLY A 410 26.44 18.28 -14.99
C GLY A 410 26.72 19.37 -13.95
N GLY A 411 27.80 20.14 -14.18
CA GLY A 411 28.16 21.28 -13.33
C GLY A 411 28.57 20.87 -11.92
N ALA A 412 28.00 21.53 -10.91
CA ALA A 412 28.25 21.24 -9.49
C ALA A 412 27.28 20.19 -8.89
N SER A 413 26.40 19.59 -9.71
CA SER A 413 25.37 18.64 -9.24
C SER A 413 25.99 17.33 -8.73
N GLY A 414 25.27 16.65 -7.84
CA GLY A 414 25.59 15.28 -7.43
C GLY A 414 24.95 14.23 -8.35
N ILE A 415 25.07 12.95 -7.95
CA ILE A 415 24.28 11.88 -8.58
C ILE A 415 22.80 12.16 -8.32
N THR A 416 21.98 12.10 -9.36
CA THR A 416 20.55 12.35 -9.30
C THR A 416 19.79 11.10 -9.76
N ILE A 417 18.68 10.80 -9.10
CA ILE A 417 17.75 9.72 -9.46
C ILE A 417 16.31 10.26 -9.42
N GLY A 418 15.46 9.80 -10.34
CA GLY A 418 14.14 10.39 -10.50
C GLY A 418 14.19 11.85 -10.94
N ARG A 419 13.10 12.58 -10.71
CA ARG A 419 12.98 14.00 -11.08
C ARG A 419 13.47 14.86 -9.92
N GLY A 420 14.76 15.18 -9.93
CA GLY A 420 15.35 16.18 -9.03
C GLY A 420 15.77 15.73 -7.64
N TYR A 421 15.85 14.42 -7.39
CA TYR A 421 16.41 13.91 -6.14
C TYR A 421 17.94 13.78 -6.27
N ASP A 422 18.67 14.85 -5.93
CA ASP A 422 20.14 14.92 -5.95
C ASP A 422 20.72 14.39 -4.62
N LEU A 423 21.41 13.25 -4.67
CA LEU A 423 22.02 12.58 -3.52
C LEU A 423 23.19 13.35 -2.90
N GLY A 424 23.82 14.26 -3.64
CA GLY A 424 24.87 15.14 -3.13
C GLY A 424 24.35 16.10 -2.05
N GLN A 425 23.05 16.39 -2.05
CA GLN A 425 22.43 17.38 -1.15
C GLN A 425 21.62 16.75 0.00
N LYS A 426 21.57 15.41 0.10
CA LYS A 426 20.71 14.71 1.08
C LYS A 426 21.45 14.42 2.38
N SER A 427 20.80 14.75 3.49
CA SER A 427 21.28 14.45 4.84
C SER A 427 21.14 12.96 5.18
N ASP A 428 20.04 12.31 4.78
CA ASP A 428 19.78 10.87 5.00
C ASP A 428 19.21 10.17 3.74
N PRO A 429 20.05 9.92 2.72
CA PRO A 429 19.59 9.19 1.55
C PRO A 429 19.21 7.73 1.84
N MET A 430 19.72 7.11 2.91
CA MET A 430 19.38 5.71 3.23
C MET A 430 17.91 5.61 3.66
N GLY A 431 17.47 6.46 4.58
CA GLY A 431 16.09 6.53 5.04
C GLY A 431 15.12 6.84 3.89
N ASP A 432 15.43 7.87 3.09
CA ASP A 432 14.61 8.29 1.96
C ASP A 432 14.43 7.18 0.90
N LEU A 433 15.52 6.52 0.50
CA LEU A 433 15.50 5.48 -0.54
C LEU A 433 14.80 4.20 -0.05
N THR A 434 15.03 3.81 1.21
CA THR A 434 14.37 2.64 1.81
C THR A 434 12.87 2.90 1.96
N ALA A 435 12.46 4.11 2.37
CA ALA A 435 11.06 4.47 2.55
C ALA A 435 10.24 4.41 1.24
N VAL A 436 10.89 4.65 0.08
CA VAL A 436 10.24 4.49 -1.22
C VAL A 436 10.38 3.08 -1.80
N GLY A 437 11.06 2.17 -1.10
CA GLY A 437 11.20 0.76 -1.49
C GLY A 437 12.27 0.50 -2.55
N ILE A 438 13.30 1.34 -2.64
CA ILE A 438 14.47 1.04 -3.50
C ILE A 438 15.31 -0.04 -2.81
N THR A 439 15.63 -1.10 -3.54
CA THR A 439 16.32 -2.30 -3.03
C THR A 439 17.71 -2.46 -3.64
N GLU A 440 18.46 -3.44 -3.13
CA GLU A 440 19.76 -3.81 -3.67
C GLU A 440 19.68 -4.38 -5.10
N PRO A 441 20.75 -4.22 -5.91
CA PRO A 441 22.04 -3.58 -5.59
C PRO A 441 22.03 -2.04 -5.74
N LEU A 442 20.91 -1.45 -6.20
CA LEU A 442 20.83 -0.02 -6.46
C LEU A 442 20.88 0.82 -5.17
N LEU A 443 20.27 0.33 -4.09
CA LEU A 443 20.23 1.02 -2.80
C LEU A 443 21.63 1.38 -2.27
N SER A 444 22.49 0.38 -2.06
CA SER A 444 23.84 0.62 -1.53
C SER A 444 24.67 1.50 -2.45
N TRP A 445 24.52 1.35 -3.77
CA TRP A 445 25.22 2.18 -4.75
C TRP A 445 24.77 3.65 -4.69
N LEU A 446 23.47 3.92 -4.60
CA LEU A 446 22.96 5.28 -4.45
C LEU A 446 23.42 5.90 -3.12
N VAL A 447 23.33 5.17 -2.01
CA VAL A 447 23.79 5.66 -0.69
C VAL A 447 25.28 6.03 -0.72
N GLY A 448 26.11 5.27 -1.44
CA GLY A 448 27.52 5.57 -1.64
C GLY A 448 27.80 6.87 -2.40
N ALA A 449 26.84 7.42 -3.13
CA ALA A 449 26.96 8.68 -3.85
C ALA A 449 26.74 9.93 -2.95
N LYS A 450 26.37 9.74 -1.68
CA LYS A 450 26.07 10.82 -0.74
C LYS A 450 27.22 11.83 -0.67
N GLY A 451 26.88 13.12 -0.79
CA GLY A 451 27.84 14.22 -0.69
C GLY A 451 28.80 14.37 -1.89
N LEU A 452 28.76 13.46 -2.87
CA LEU A 452 29.53 13.62 -4.10
C LEU A 452 28.92 14.71 -4.98
N SER A 453 29.77 15.51 -5.60
CA SER A 453 29.37 16.58 -6.52
C SER A 453 30.39 16.76 -7.65
N GLY A 454 29.96 17.38 -8.74
CA GLY A 454 30.82 17.73 -9.87
C GLY A 454 31.58 16.54 -10.45
N THR A 455 32.90 16.66 -10.58
CA THR A 455 33.74 15.61 -11.17
C THR A 455 33.71 14.32 -10.35
N ALA A 456 33.62 14.40 -9.02
CA ALA A 456 33.55 13.21 -8.17
C ALA A 456 32.26 12.42 -8.42
N ALA A 457 31.12 13.11 -8.58
CA ALA A 457 29.85 12.48 -8.95
C ALA A 457 29.92 11.86 -10.35
N ARG A 458 30.47 12.58 -11.34
CA ARG A 458 30.66 12.05 -12.70
C ARG A 458 31.50 10.78 -12.70
N ASP A 459 32.62 10.78 -11.99
CA ASP A 459 33.55 9.65 -11.96
C ASP A 459 32.94 8.46 -11.20
N TYR A 460 32.16 8.72 -10.14
CA TYR A 460 31.36 7.69 -9.45
C TYR A 460 30.34 7.03 -10.40
N LEU A 461 29.58 7.82 -11.16
CA LEU A 461 28.65 7.31 -12.18
C LEU A 461 29.39 6.48 -13.24
N ASN A 462 30.58 6.91 -13.65
CA ASN A 462 31.38 6.18 -14.64
C ASN A 462 31.86 4.83 -14.12
N SER A 463 32.06 4.68 -12.82
CA SER A 463 32.44 3.41 -12.18
C SER A 463 31.28 2.42 -11.98
N ALA A 464 30.03 2.82 -12.26
CA ALA A 464 28.85 1.96 -12.07
C ALA A 464 28.93 0.68 -12.90
N SER A 465 28.60 -0.46 -12.27
CA SER A 465 28.56 -1.76 -12.92
C SER A 465 27.49 -1.81 -14.03
N PRO A 466 27.59 -2.74 -15.00
CA PRO A 466 26.56 -2.93 -16.02
C PRO A 466 25.17 -3.21 -15.44
N GLU A 467 25.09 -3.84 -14.28
CA GLU A 467 23.86 -4.11 -13.56
C GLU A 467 23.21 -2.80 -13.07
N ILE A 468 23.95 -1.97 -12.33
CA ILE A 468 23.47 -0.66 -11.85
C ILE A 468 23.01 0.23 -13.00
N ARG A 469 23.75 0.23 -14.12
CA ARG A 469 23.42 1.03 -15.32
C ARG A 469 22.13 0.58 -16.02
N LYS A 470 21.73 -0.68 -15.84
CA LYS A 470 20.48 -1.23 -16.39
C LYS A 470 19.30 -1.03 -15.45
N THR A 471 19.54 -0.91 -14.15
CA THR A 471 18.47 -0.68 -13.15
C THR A 471 17.86 0.71 -13.28
N PHE A 472 16.54 0.78 -13.22
CA PHE A 472 15.77 2.01 -13.10
C PHE A 472 14.71 1.87 -12.03
N ILE A 473 14.36 2.98 -11.40
CA ILE A 473 13.30 3.04 -10.39
C ILE A 473 11.91 3.01 -11.06
N THR A 474 10.86 2.72 -10.30
CA THR A 474 9.48 2.78 -10.77
C THR A 474 8.98 4.23 -10.88
N ARG A 475 7.90 4.47 -11.64
CA ARG A 475 7.26 5.80 -11.69
C ARG A 475 6.78 6.24 -10.30
N LYS A 476 6.25 5.31 -9.49
CA LYS A 476 5.84 5.55 -8.10
C LYS A 476 7.01 5.91 -7.19
N GLN A 477 8.15 5.22 -7.31
CA GLN A 477 9.36 5.58 -6.57
C GLN A 477 9.81 7.00 -6.92
N GLN A 478 9.85 7.33 -8.20
CA GLN A 478 10.18 8.68 -8.66
C GLN A 478 9.21 9.74 -8.12
N TYR A 479 7.91 9.46 -8.18
CA TYR A 479 6.85 10.30 -7.62
C TYR A 479 7.12 10.57 -6.14
N LYS A 480 7.34 9.54 -5.33
CA LYS A 480 7.55 9.67 -3.88
C LYS A 480 8.82 10.45 -3.55
N LEU A 481 9.91 10.22 -4.29
CA LEU A 481 11.15 10.97 -4.13
C LEU A 481 10.95 12.47 -4.47
N PHE A 482 10.20 12.76 -5.52
CA PHE A 482 9.89 14.15 -5.89
C PHE A 482 9.03 14.86 -4.85
N VAL A 483 8.02 14.20 -4.27
CA VAL A 483 7.19 14.79 -3.20
C VAL A 483 8.06 15.25 -2.03
N SER A 484 9.07 14.47 -1.62
CA SER A 484 10.04 14.87 -0.60
C SER A 484 10.86 16.10 -1.02
N VAL A 485 11.34 16.14 -2.27
CA VAL A 485 12.06 17.30 -2.82
C VAL A 485 11.17 18.56 -2.82
N TYR A 486 9.91 18.43 -3.22
CA TYR A 486 8.96 19.54 -3.26
C TYR A 486 8.77 20.15 -1.87
N GLU A 487 8.57 19.35 -0.82
CA GLU A 487 8.40 19.86 0.54
C GLU A 487 9.65 20.59 1.05
N ILE A 488 10.86 20.11 0.72
CA ILE A 488 12.11 20.83 1.05
C ILE A 488 12.13 22.20 0.35
N MET A 489 11.78 22.26 -0.94
CA MET A 489 11.77 23.54 -1.67
C MET A 489 10.70 24.49 -1.15
N LYS A 490 9.50 24.00 -0.87
CA LYS A 490 8.42 24.77 -0.23
C LYS A 490 8.87 25.36 1.11
N ASN A 491 9.51 24.58 1.98
CA ASN A 491 10.00 25.08 3.26
C ASN A 491 11.02 26.20 3.06
N ARG A 492 11.90 26.09 2.05
CA ARG A 492 12.82 27.18 1.68
C ARG A 492 12.08 28.43 1.20
N VAL A 493 11.00 28.31 0.41
CA VAL A 493 10.17 29.45 0.00
C VAL A 493 9.59 30.15 1.23
N ILE A 494 9.02 29.39 2.16
CA ILE A 494 8.41 29.91 3.39
C ILE A 494 9.46 30.63 4.24
N THR A 495 10.58 29.97 4.55
CA THR A 495 11.66 30.56 5.34
C THR A 495 12.20 31.87 4.74
N ILE A 496 12.34 31.94 3.41
CA ILE A 496 12.76 33.17 2.75
C ILE A 496 11.67 34.24 2.86
N SER A 497 10.41 33.89 2.61
CA SER A 497 9.30 34.84 2.62
C SER A 497 9.03 35.44 4.00
N GLU A 498 9.30 34.68 5.07
CA GLU A 498 9.13 35.11 6.47
C GLU A 498 10.26 36.00 7.00
N GLN A 499 11.34 36.19 6.23
CA GLN A 499 12.40 37.13 6.62
C GLN A 499 11.84 38.54 6.80
N SER A 500 12.28 39.24 7.86
CA SER A 500 11.77 40.56 8.24
C SER A 500 11.77 41.58 7.10
N PHE A 501 12.81 41.56 6.25
CA PHE A 501 12.89 42.39 5.05
C PHE A 501 11.75 42.09 4.06
N ASN A 502 11.51 40.81 3.77
CA ASN A 502 10.48 40.41 2.80
C ASN A 502 9.07 40.68 3.34
N VAL A 503 8.83 40.41 4.62
CA VAL A 503 7.55 40.75 5.28
C VAL A 503 7.31 42.25 5.25
N GLY A 504 8.31 43.06 5.59
CA GLY A 504 8.19 44.52 5.59
C GLY A 504 7.99 45.14 4.20
N HIS A 505 8.52 44.51 3.14
CA HIS A 505 8.49 45.07 1.78
C HIS A 505 7.35 44.53 0.90
N TYR A 506 6.97 43.27 1.10
CA TYR A 506 6.02 42.55 0.25
C TYR A 506 4.79 42.02 1.00
N GLY A 507 4.79 42.07 2.33
CA GLY A 507 3.72 41.54 3.18
C GLY A 507 4.00 40.12 3.69
N ALA A 508 3.21 39.70 4.68
CA ALA A 508 3.30 38.36 5.26
C ALA A 508 2.65 37.31 4.34
N LEU A 509 3.36 36.20 4.09
CA LEU A 509 2.87 35.10 3.29
C LEU A 509 1.90 34.22 4.09
N ASN A 510 0.72 33.94 3.53
CA ASN A 510 -0.16 32.86 3.97
C ASN A 510 -0.16 31.74 2.92
N TRP A 511 0.80 30.82 3.03
CA TRP A 511 1.07 29.78 2.02
C TRP A 511 -0.19 29.00 1.61
N ASP A 512 -0.97 28.53 2.58
CA ASP A 512 -2.12 27.64 2.33
C ASP A 512 -3.28 28.33 1.59
N SER A 513 -3.30 29.66 1.55
CA SER A 513 -4.30 30.45 0.81
C SER A 513 -3.93 30.75 -0.65
N VAL A 514 -2.68 30.49 -1.04
CA VAL A 514 -2.16 30.82 -2.37
C VAL A 514 -2.61 29.78 -3.41
N ASP A 515 -2.97 30.24 -4.62
CA ASP A 515 -3.30 29.39 -5.77
C ASP A 515 -2.15 28.38 -6.04
N THR A 516 -2.50 27.12 -6.23
CA THR A 516 -1.52 26.03 -6.36
C THR A 516 -0.57 26.23 -7.53
N LYS A 517 -1.01 26.87 -8.63
CA LYS A 517 -0.11 27.17 -9.76
C LYS A 517 0.90 28.25 -9.43
N ILE A 518 0.55 29.20 -8.56
CA ILE A 518 1.50 30.19 -8.03
C ILE A 518 2.51 29.48 -7.12
N GLN A 519 2.06 28.64 -6.19
CA GLN A 519 2.95 27.87 -5.31
C GLN A 519 3.99 27.07 -6.12
N ASP A 520 3.52 26.32 -7.11
CA ASP A 520 4.36 25.53 -8.01
C ASP A 520 5.37 26.38 -8.79
N MET A 521 4.95 27.55 -9.27
CA MET A 521 5.84 28.48 -9.96
C MET A 521 6.99 28.93 -9.06
N ILE A 522 6.67 29.36 -7.84
CA ILE A 522 7.68 29.85 -6.91
C ILE A 522 8.62 28.72 -6.46
N VAL A 523 8.10 27.51 -6.28
CA VAL A 523 8.91 26.31 -6.01
C VAL A 523 9.86 26.01 -7.18
N ASP A 524 9.39 26.09 -8.43
CA ASP A 524 10.25 25.93 -9.61
C ASP A 524 11.39 26.97 -9.66
N LEU A 525 11.09 28.22 -9.29
CA LEU A 525 12.10 29.28 -9.20
C LEU A 525 13.16 29.00 -8.13
N ILE A 526 12.76 28.51 -6.94
CA ILE A 526 13.70 28.10 -5.89
C ILE A 526 14.54 26.92 -6.39
N TYR A 527 13.89 25.91 -6.98
CA TYR A 527 14.55 24.69 -7.40
C TYR A 527 15.65 24.98 -8.43
N ARG A 528 15.35 25.76 -9.49
CA ARG A 528 16.36 26.13 -10.49
C ARG A 528 17.41 27.12 -9.97
N GLY A 529 17.14 27.78 -8.85
CA GLY A 529 17.96 28.85 -8.30
C GLY A 529 17.72 30.22 -8.96
N ASP A 530 16.56 30.42 -9.59
CA ASP A 530 16.17 31.72 -10.16
C ASP A 530 15.59 32.68 -9.12
N TYR A 531 15.13 32.18 -7.97
CA TYR A 531 14.52 32.98 -6.90
C TYR A 531 15.55 33.78 -6.07
N LYS A 532 16.30 34.63 -6.76
CA LYS A 532 17.35 35.51 -6.25
C LYS A 532 16.74 36.83 -5.72
N PRO A 533 17.47 37.62 -4.92
CA PRO A 533 16.99 38.93 -4.46
C PRO A 533 16.39 39.80 -5.58
N SER A 534 17.08 39.92 -6.73
CA SER A 534 16.61 40.71 -7.88
C SER A 534 15.31 40.18 -8.49
N SER A 535 15.15 38.86 -8.61
CA SER A 535 13.90 38.28 -9.12
C SER A 535 12.75 38.46 -8.12
N ARG A 536 13.02 38.48 -6.81
CA ARG A 536 11.99 38.65 -5.78
C ARG A 536 11.35 40.03 -5.82
N GLU A 537 12.09 41.05 -6.24
CA GLU A 537 11.55 42.41 -6.44
C GLU A 537 10.33 42.42 -7.38
N ILE A 538 10.27 41.49 -8.34
CA ILE A 538 9.19 41.39 -9.33
C ILE A 538 8.20 40.25 -9.07
N VAL A 539 8.58 39.19 -8.31
CA VAL A 539 7.66 38.05 -8.06
C VAL A 539 7.09 37.98 -6.65
N GLN A 540 7.73 38.57 -5.63
CA GLN A 540 7.33 38.34 -4.24
C GLN A 540 5.98 38.98 -3.89
N ARG A 541 5.73 40.22 -4.33
CA ARG A 541 4.45 40.90 -4.11
C ARG A 541 3.28 40.15 -4.75
N PRO A 542 3.28 39.84 -6.07
CA PRO A 542 2.17 39.11 -6.67
C PRO A 542 2.03 37.68 -6.13
N PHE A 543 3.10 37.09 -5.59
CA PHE A 543 3.02 35.83 -4.85
C PHE A 543 2.26 35.98 -3.52
N VAL A 544 2.65 36.92 -2.66
CA VAL A 544 2.02 37.15 -1.35
C VAL A 544 0.56 37.60 -1.48
N GLU A 545 0.26 38.42 -2.49
CA GLU A 545 -1.09 38.93 -2.76
C GLU A 545 -1.98 37.93 -3.52
N ASN A 546 -1.48 36.73 -3.83
CA ASN A 546 -2.16 35.71 -4.62
C ASN A 546 -2.61 36.23 -6.02
N ASN A 547 -1.85 37.16 -6.60
CA ASN A 547 -2.16 37.81 -7.86
C ASN A 547 -1.55 37.06 -9.06
N LYS A 548 -2.29 36.05 -9.53
CA LYS A 548 -1.88 35.20 -10.66
C LYS A 548 -1.67 35.96 -11.97
N ALA A 549 -2.48 36.98 -12.24
CA ALA A 549 -2.43 37.73 -13.49
C ALA A 549 -1.14 38.56 -13.58
N GLU A 550 -0.76 39.23 -12.49
CA GLU A 550 0.48 39.98 -12.41
C GLU A 550 1.70 39.06 -12.43
N LEU A 551 1.65 37.95 -11.68
CA LEU A 551 2.73 36.95 -11.73
C LEU A 551 2.93 36.42 -13.16
N LYS A 552 1.84 36.10 -13.87
CA LYS A 552 1.90 35.65 -15.27
C LYS A 552 2.53 36.70 -16.19
N ALA A 553 2.21 37.98 -16.00
CA ALA A 553 2.83 39.06 -16.77
C ALA A 553 4.34 39.10 -16.55
N VAL A 554 4.80 39.04 -15.30
CA VAL A 554 6.22 39.05 -14.93
C VAL A 554 6.95 37.80 -15.46
N MET A 555 6.34 36.63 -15.34
CA MET A 555 6.89 35.36 -15.83
C MET A 555 6.96 35.30 -17.37
N SER A 556 6.15 36.09 -18.07
CA SER A 556 6.08 36.11 -19.54
C SER A 556 7.10 37.04 -20.21
N LEU A 557 7.84 37.83 -19.44
CA LEU A 557 8.86 38.76 -19.95
C LEU A 557 10.24 38.08 -19.93
N GLU A 558 10.73 37.67 -21.10
CA GLU A 558 12.00 36.93 -21.24
C GLU A 558 13.20 37.67 -20.65
N GLY A 559 13.22 39.01 -20.74
CA GLY A 559 14.27 39.85 -20.15
C GLY A 559 14.42 39.73 -18.63
N ASN A 560 13.38 39.27 -17.92
CA ASN A 560 13.44 39.04 -16.47
C ASN A 560 14.15 37.71 -16.11
N TRP A 561 14.37 36.82 -17.09
CA TRP A 561 14.79 35.45 -16.85
C TRP A 561 16.06 35.07 -17.64
N PRO A 562 17.16 35.83 -17.50
CA PRO A 562 18.38 35.56 -18.26
C PRO A 562 18.95 34.17 -17.92
N GLY A 563 19.28 33.40 -18.97
CA GLY A 563 19.87 32.06 -18.83
C GLY A 563 18.86 30.96 -18.48
N VAL A 564 17.55 31.21 -18.58
CA VAL A 564 16.52 30.16 -18.54
C VAL A 564 16.41 29.52 -19.93
N PRO A 565 16.52 28.18 -20.06
CA PRO A 565 16.31 27.51 -21.35
C PRO A 565 14.93 27.80 -21.93
N ALA A 566 14.85 28.01 -23.25
CA ALA A 566 13.62 28.38 -23.96
C ALA A 566 12.45 27.43 -23.68
N ALA A 567 12.72 26.13 -23.55
CA ALA A 567 11.70 25.12 -23.21
C ALA A 567 11.12 25.34 -21.80
N ARG A 568 11.97 25.60 -20.80
CA ARG A 568 11.51 25.86 -19.41
C ARG A 568 10.81 27.21 -19.30
N PHE A 569 11.30 28.24 -19.99
CA PHE A 569 10.61 29.54 -20.07
C PHE A 569 9.19 29.37 -20.64
N SER A 570 9.06 28.63 -21.74
CA SER A 570 7.75 28.34 -22.35
C SER A 570 6.84 27.53 -21.42
N ALA A 571 7.39 26.52 -20.73
CA ALA A 571 6.65 25.74 -19.74
C ALA A 571 6.11 26.61 -18.61
N ARG A 572 6.96 27.49 -18.04
CA ARG A 572 6.55 28.43 -16.98
C ARG A 572 5.42 29.36 -17.43
N LYS A 573 5.57 29.96 -18.60
CA LYS A 573 4.58 30.86 -19.19
C LYS A 573 3.22 30.19 -19.42
N ASN A 574 3.23 28.94 -19.88
CA ASN A 574 2.01 28.19 -20.18
C ASN A 574 1.34 27.63 -18.92
N TYR A 575 2.08 27.51 -17.81
CA TYR A 575 1.58 26.93 -16.57
C TYR A 575 0.63 27.86 -15.81
N LEU A 576 0.96 29.16 -15.74
CA LEU A 576 0.12 30.21 -15.15
C LEU A 576 -0.98 30.65 -16.12
#